data_AF-A0AAD9Q8C2-F1
#
_entry.id   AF-A0AAD9Q8C2-F1
#
_cell.length_a   1.000
_cell.length_b   1.000
_cell.length_c   1.000
_cell.angle_alpha   90.00
_cell.angle_beta   90.00
_cell.angle_gamma   90.00
#
_symmetry.space_group_name_H-M   'P 1'
#
loop_
_entity.id
_entity.type
_entity.pdbx_description
1 polymer ?
#
loop_
_entity_poly.entity_id
_entity_poly.type
_entity_poly.pdbx_seq_one_letter_code
_entity_poly.pdbx_strand_id
1 'polypeptide(L)'
;MECTQGKCLQMCPQREISLREQQRHFHFFETLAFTSDSNNILDEKKSAIDPLAMVKEFSRSAAGKSLDPSSLRPANTLQQTMNYLVEKIASKDGVFPWKTIYCFIFDRIRAIRQDLVIQGITGKIAVEIFEKTCRFHILSGYKLCETPIDVFDSKINNDHTSECLKRLLGLYDEEIVSVCNSRPEFESYYLLYNLGSFDAVSRAVTLPTEINQNWLFQLALAISRAAIMKNFVKFFRLVKRLPHLACCALHRHFNQIRFDALAAINKAYYNRNASFPLSLLVQMLDFNDVQEAKDFCVHFELEVTETAVKLTKSDLRISKPLKARFSNTINEKSTFSASDMIGGKGAIAQTLLVSSLHISSSQRKGLSPSANTTDIMTLNSLPRVASQPRPAWFGKARGRGRGWKMQLKH
;
A
#
# COMPACT_ATOMS: atom_id res chain seq x y z
N MET A 1 5.91 19.15 -32.66
CA MET A 1 7.11 19.67 -31.98
C MET A 1 8.13 18.55 -31.99
N GLU A 2 9.32 18.76 -32.56
CA GLU A 2 10.41 17.80 -32.40
C GLU A 2 10.75 17.70 -30.91
N CYS A 3 10.71 16.49 -30.38
CA CYS A 3 11.02 16.27 -28.98
C CYS A 3 12.54 16.20 -28.83
N THR A 4 13.11 17.04 -27.96
CA THR A 4 14.56 17.04 -27.70
C THR A 4 15.00 15.66 -27.23
N GLN A 5 15.95 15.04 -27.92
CA GLN A 5 16.54 13.76 -27.50
C GLN A 5 17.78 13.98 -26.64
N GLY A 6 17.82 13.33 -25.48
CA GLY A 6 18.96 13.40 -24.56
C GLY A 6 20.18 12.64 -25.06
N LYS A 7 21.37 13.18 -24.75
CA LYS A 7 22.68 12.65 -25.15
C LYS A 7 23.55 12.24 -23.95
N CYS A 8 23.08 12.41 -22.71
CA CYS A 8 23.81 12.00 -21.53
C CYS A 8 23.72 10.48 -21.33
N LEU A 9 24.79 9.74 -21.66
CA LEU A 9 24.81 8.28 -21.53
C LEU A 9 25.15 7.78 -20.11
N GLN A 10 25.37 8.69 -19.17
CA GLN A 10 25.70 8.41 -17.77
C GLN A 10 24.50 8.73 -16.85
N MET A 11 24.51 8.22 -15.61
CA MET A 11 23.45 8.51 -14.64
C MET A 11 23.39 9.99 -14.21
N CYS A 12 24.48 10.73 -14.41
CA CYS A 12 24.60 12.16 -14.17
C CYS A 12 25.38 12.86 -15.31
N PRO A 13 24.94 14.03 -15.81
CA PRO A 13 25.70 14.80 -16.80
C PRO A 13 27.07 15.24 -16.28
N GLN A 14 28.11 15.17 -17.14
CA GLN A 14 29.48 15.51 -16.76
C GLN A 14 29.62 16.93 -16.18
N ARG A 15 28.86 17.90 -16.73
CA ARG A 15 28.87 19.28 -16.21
C ARG A 15 28.33 19.37 -14.78
N GLU A 16 27.31 18.57 -14.46
CA GLU A 16 26.74 18.52 -13.11
C GLU A 16 27.71 17.84 -12.15
N ILE A 17 28.35 16.74 -12.57
CA ILE A 17 29.41 16.07 -11.80
C ILE A 17 30.50 17.08 -11.41
N SER A 18 31.09 17.77 -12.39
CA SER A 18 32.17 18.73 -12.14
C SER A 18 31.74 19.90 -11.26
N LEU A 19 30.51 20.42 -11.45
CA LEU A 19 29.98 21.51 -10.63
C LEU A 19 29.81 21.07 -9.16
N ARG A 20 29.19 19.91 -8.94
CA ARG A 20 28.93 19.37 -7.60
C ARG A 20 30.20 18.95 -6.87
N GLU A 21 31.21 18.48 -7.61
CA GLU A 21 32.56 18.22 -7.07
C GLU A 21 33.20 19.51 -6.54
N GLN A 22 33.20 20.58 -7.35
CA GLN A 22 33.73 21.89 -6.97
C GLN A 22 33.01 22.47 -5.73
N GLN A 23 31.69 22.28 -5.65
CA GLN A 23 30.86 22.75 -4.54
C GLN A 23 30.89 21.85 -3.32
N ARG A 24 31.52 20.66 -3.41
CA ARG A 24 31.45 19.59 -2.40
C ARG A 24 30.00 19.24 -2.01
N HIS A 25 29.10 19.27 -2.98
CA HIS A 25 27.67 19.04 -2.80
C HIS A 25 27.26 17.70 -3.43
N PHE A 26 27.48 16.62 -2.68
CA PHE A 26 27.15 15.27 -3.08
C PHE A 26 26.73 14.43 -1.89
N HIS A 27 25.88 13.43 -2.14
CA HIS A 27 25.38 12.54 -1.11
C HIS A 27 26.39 11.43 -0.81
N PHE A 28 26.34 10.86 0.39
CA PHE A 28 27.18 9.72 0.78
C PHE A 28 27.12 8.55 -0.21
N PHE A 29 25.95 8.27 -0.78
CA PHE A 29 25.75 7.23 -1.79
C PHE A 29 26.43 7.49 -3.15
N GLU A 30 27.08 8.63 -3.31
CA GLU A 30 27.81 9.03 -4.51
C GLU A 30 29.32 9.13 -4.23
N THR A 31 29.79 8.56 -3.11
CA THR A 31 31.19 8.58 -2.68
C THR A 31 31.86 7.22 -2.83
N LEU A 32 33.20 7.22 -2.95
CA LEU A 32 34.00 6.00 -2.96
C LEU A 32 33.85 5.18 -1.68
N ALA A 33 33.57 5.83 -0.53
CA ALA A 33 33.27 5.13 0.72
C ALA A 33 32.06 4.20 0.61
N PHE A 34 31.06 4.57 -0.20
CA PHE A 34 29.87 3.76 -0.40
C PHE A 34 30.06 2.68 -1.46
N THR A 35 30.78 3.00 -2.54
CA THR A 35 30.87 2.12 -3.72
C THR A 35 31.97 1.09 -3.63
N SER A 36 32.97 1.32 -2.78
CA SER A 36 34.12 0.44 -2.67
C SER A 36 33.92 -0.63 -1.60
N ASP A 37 34.01 -1.90 -2.00
CA ASP A 37 33.93 -3.05 -1.08
C ASP A 37 35.20 -3.26 -0.24
N SER A 38 36.28 -2.51 -0.50
CA SER A 38 37.61 -2.74 0.03
C SER A 38 38.01 -1.82 1.19
N ASN A 39 38.44 -2.40 2.31
CA ASN A 39 39.13 -1.72 3.42
C ASN A 39 40.48 -1.07 3.03
N ASN A 40 40.91 -1.16 1.76
CA ASN A 40 42.22 -0.70 1.26
C ASN A 40 42.23 0.74 0.72
N ILE A 41 41.17 1.51 0.91
CA ILE A 41 41.17 2.94 0.56
C ILE A 41 41.72 3.73 1.74
N LEU A 42 42.81 4.46 1.51
CA LEU A 42 43.33 5.47 2.44
C LEU A 42 42.17 6.36 2.91
N ASP A 43 42.01 6.56 4.22
CA ASP A 43 40.83 7.24 4.80
C ASP A 43 40.54 8.61 4.16
N GLU A 44 41.56 9.31 3.67
CA GLU A 44 41.43 10.60 2.96
C GLU A 44 40.67 10.50 1.62
N LYS A 45 40.73 9.36 0.93
CA LYS A 45 40.05 9.14 -0.37
C LYS A 45 38.63 8.60 -0.24
N LYS A 46 38.20 8.16 0.95
CA LYS A 46 36.84 7.65 1.19
C LYS A 46 35.77 8.73 0.96
N SER A 47 36.08 9.99 1.26
CA SER A 47 35.15 11.11 1.07
C SER A 47 35.16 11.69 -0.35
N ALA A 48 35.95 11.14 -1.27
CA ALA A 48 35.95 11.59 -2.66
C ALA A 48 34.72 11.05 -3.41
N ILE A 49 34.29 11.80 -4.42
CA ILE A 49 33.18 11.39 -5.27
C ILE A 49 33.54 10.14 -6.07
N ASP A 50 32.55 9.31 -6.35
CA ASP A 50 32.62 8.29 -7.39
C ASP A 50 31.78 8.78 -8.59
N PRO A 51 32.41 9.26 -9.68
CA PRO A 51 31.69 9.76 -10.86
C PRO A 51 30.72 8.73 -11.46
N LEU A 52 30.96 7.43 -11.28
CA LEU A 52 30.09 6.37 -11.80
C LEU A 52 28.86 6.14 -10.92
N ALA A 53 28.88 6.57 -9.66
CA ALA A 53 27.75 6.47 -8.74
C ALA A 53 26.93 7.77 -8.64
N MET A 54 27.41 8.87 -9.22
CA MET A 54 26.67 10.13 -9.27
C MET A 54 25.38 9.98 -10.08
N VAL A 55 24.29 10.47 -9.51
CA VAL A 55 22.98 10.49 -10.17
C VAL A 55 22.49 11.92 -10.25
N LYS A 56 21.98 12.31 -11.42
CA LYS A 56 21.43 13.64 -11.69
C LYS A 56 20.42 14.06 -10.62
N GLU A 57 20.59 15.24 -10.03
CA GLU A 57 19.66 15.83 -9.06
C GLU A 57 18.45 16.47 -9.75
N PHE A 58 17.34 16.59 -9.03
CA PHE A 58 16.16 17.26 -9.57
C PHE A 58 16.35 18.78 -9.61
N SER A 59 16.12 19.39 -10.78
CA SER A 59 16.20 20.85 -10.95
C SER A 59 14.81 21.49 -11.02
N ARG A 60 14.53 22.46 -10.15
CA ARG A 60 13.23 23.18 -10.13
C ARG A 60 13.01 24.09 -11.34
N SER A 61 14.08 24.50 -12.04
CA SER A 61 14.05 25.59 -13.03
C SER A 61 14.20 25.10 -14.46
N ALA A 62 13.29 24.24 -14.93
CA ALA A 62 13.27 23.75 -16.31
C ALA A 62 12.46 24.64 -17.27
N ALA A 63 11.54 25.48 -16.76
CA ALA A 63 10.71 26.34 -17.59
C ALA A 63 11.54 27.50 -18.19
N GLY A 64 11.51 27.65 -19.52
CA GLY A 64 12.10 28.79 -20.23
C GLY A 64 13.62 28.73 -20.46
N LYS A 65 14.34 27.69 -20.00
CA LYS A 65 15.74 27.46 -20.39
C LYS A 65 15.81 26.61 -21.66
N SER A 66 16.68 26.99 -22.61
CA SER A 66 17.08 26.08 -23.68
C SER A 66 17.80 24.89 -23.06
N LEU A 67 17.15 23.73 -23.05
CA LEU A 67 17.71 22.52 -22.44
C LEU A 67 18.74 21.92 -23.40
N ASP A 68 20.00 21.92 -22.98
CA ASP A 68 21.08 21.27 -23.71
C ASP A 68 20.84 19.75 -23.74
N PRO A 69 20.78 19.10 -24.92
CA PRO A 69 20.66 17.64 -25.05
C PRO A 69 21.67 16.86 -24.19
N SER A 70 22.88 17.38 -23.98
CA SER A 70 23.90 16.74 -23.14
C SER A 70 23.55 16.70 -21.65
N SER A 71 22.55 17.48 -21.22
CA SER A 71 22.03 17.48 -19.84
C SER A 71 20.86 16.51 -19.62
N LEU A 72 20.34 15.91 -20.68
CA LEU A 72 19.20 14.99 -20.65
C LEU A 72 19.66 13.55 -20.88
N ARG A 73 19.19 12.62 -20.05
CA ARG A 73 19.48 11.19 -20.19
C ARG A 73 18.46 10.53 -21.11
N PRO A 74 18.86 9.79 -22.15
CA PRO A 74 17.91 9.08 -23.01
C PRO A 74 17.23 7.92 -22.27
N ALA A 75 16.16 7.37 -22.86
CA ALA A 75 15.29 6.37 -22.23
C ALA A 75 16.06 5.18 -21.59
N ASN A 76 17.02 4.60 -22.31
CA ASN A 76 17.81 3.47 -21.80
C ASN A 76 18.64 3.85 -20.57
N THR A 77 19.26 5.03 -20.58
CA THR A 77 20.03 5.53 -19.43
C THR A 77 19.11 5.82 -18.24
N LEU A 78 17.89 6.33 -18.47
CA LEU A 78 16.90 6.54 -17.42
C LEU A 78 16.46 5.21 -16.77
N GLN A 79 16.24 4.17 -17.58
CA GLN A 79 15.93 2.83 -17.09
C GLN A 79 17.08 2.24 -16.27
N GLN A 80 18.31 2.32 -16.77
CA GLN A 80 19.52 1.88 -16.06
C GLN A 80 19.69 2.63 -14.73
N THR A 81 19.47 3.95 -14.74
CA THR A 81 19.52 4.77 -13.53
C THR A 81 18.47 4.32 -12.51
N MET A 82 17.23 4.10 -12.94
CA MET A 82 16.17 3.60 -12.06
C MET A 82 16.53 2.23 -11.48
N ASN A 83 17.08 1.31 -12.29
CA ASN A 83 17.54 0.01 -11.82
C ASN A 83 18.66 0.14 -10.79
N TYR A 84 19.64 1.02 -11.01
CA TYR A 84 20.69 1.33 -10.03
C TYR A 84 20.10 1.82 -8.70
N LEU A 85 19.15 2.77 -8.72
CA LEU A 85 18.51 3.26 -7.50
C LEU A 85 17.82 2.13 -6.72
N VAL A 86 17.17 1.20 -7.42
CA VAL A 86 16.47 0.08 -6.78
C VAL A 86 17.45 -0.99 -6.29
N GLU A 87 18.38 -1.43 -7.12
CA GLU A 87 19.25 -2.58 -6.86
C GLU A 87 20.44 -2.25 -5.96
N LYS A 88 20.96 -1.01 -6.02
CA LYS A 88 22.15 -0.61 -5.26
C LYS A 88 21.84 0.25 -4.04
N ILE A 89 20.83 1.12 -4.14
CA ILE A 89 20.51 2.05 -3.05
C ILE A 89 19.39 1.49 -2.17
N ALA A 90 18.24 1.12 -2.74
CA ALA A 90 17.12 0.58 -1.96
C ALA A 90 17.43 -0.80 -1.34
N SER A 91 18.39 -1.55 -1.88
CA SER A 91 18.87 -2.82 -1.29
C SER A 91 19.63 -2.64 0.03
N LYS A 92 19.99 -1.40 0.39
CA LYS A 92 20.65 -1.07 1.66
C LYS A 92 19.66 -0.79 2.79
N ASP A 93 18.37 -1.08 2.59
CA ASP A 93 17.39 -1.15 3.68
C ASP A 93 17.90 -2.09 4.79
N GLY A 94 17.81 -1.65 6.04
CA GLY A 94 18.39 -2.35 7.19
C GLY A 94 19.88 -2.08 7.45
N VAL A 95 20.63 -1.59 6.45
CA VAL A 95 22.01 -1.10 6.63
C VAL A 95 22.03 0.40 6.92
N PHE A 96 21.24 1.17 6.16
CA PHE A 96 21.04 2.60 6.41
C PHE A 96 19.59 2.90 6.83
N PRO A 97 19.35 3.96 7.62
CA PRO A 97 18.00 4.41 7.90
C PRO A 97 17.22 4.67 6.62
N TRP A 98 15.99 4.14 6.53
CA TRP A 98 15.17 4.29 5.33
C TRP A 98 14.94 5.75 4.94
N LYS A 99 14.93 6.69 5.89
CA LYS A 99 14.85 8.14 5.60
C LYS A 99 15.99 8.62 4.70
N THR A 100 17.21 8.12 4.89
CA THR A 100 18.39 8.52 4.10
C THR A 100 18.27 7.97 2.68
N ILE A 101 17.83 6.71 2.55
CA ILE A 101 17.51 6.07 1.27
C ILE A 101 16.39 6.83 0.55
N TYR A 102 15.32 7.16 1.28
CA TYR A 102 14.16 7.88 0.77
C TYR A 102 14.55 9.24 0.23
N CYS A 103 15.22 10.09 1.00
CA CYS A 103 15.59 11.44 0.57
C CYS A 103 16.41 11.43 -0.72
N PHE A 104 17.38 10.52 -0.83
CA PHE A 104 18.18 10.37 -2.04
C PHE A 104 17.35 9.88 -3.22
N ILE A 105 16.69 8.72 -3.11
CA ILE A 105 15.95 8.13 -4.22
C ILE A 105 14.79 9.02 -4.66
N PHE A 106 14.07 9.66 -3.71
CA PHE A 106 12.96 10.57 -3.99
C PHE A 106 13.40 11.73 -4.90
N ASP A 107 14.54 12.36 -4.60
CA ASP A 107 15.09 13.42 -5.44
C ASP A 107 15.48 12.91 -6.84
N ARG A 108 16.25 11.80 -6.90
CA ARG A 108 16.73 11.24 -8.17
C ARG A 108 15.60 10.73 -9.06
N ILE A 109 14.53 10.18 -8.48
CA ILE A 109 13.31 9.80 -9.22
C ILE A 109 12.64 11.03 -9.85
N ARG A 110 12.60 12.17 -9.15
CA ARG A 110 12.05 13.40 -9.73
C ARG A 110 12.89 13.89 -10.91
N ALA A 111 14.22 13.77 -10.84
CA ALA A 111 15.10 14.06 -11.96
C ALA A 111 14.86 13.12 -13.15
N ILE A 112 14.67 11.82 -12.90
CA ILE A 112 14.33 10.82 -13.94
C ILE A 112 13.00 11.18 -14.60
N ARG A 113 11.96 11.46 -13.81
CA ARG A 113 10.63 11.84 -14.31
C ARG A 113 10.67 13.15 -15.09
N GLN A 114 11.46 14.12 -14.66
CA GLN A 114 11.66 15.38 -15.36
C GLN A 114 12.27 15.13 -16.75
N ASP A 115 13.30 14.28 -16.85
CA ASP A 115 13.89 13.91 -18.15
C ASP A 115 12.89 13.17 -19.06
N LEU A 116 12.04 12.29 -18.50
CA LEU A 116 10.97 11.63 -19.26
C LEU A 116 9.97 12.63 -19.85
N VAL A 117 9.53 13.60 -19.05
CA VAL A 117 8.55 14.61 -19.46
C VAL A 117 9.13 15.53 -20.53
N ILE A 118 10.34 16.05 -20.32
CA ILE A 118 11.02 16.94 -21.27
C ILE A 118 11.18 16.27 -22.64
N GLN A 119 11.51 14.98 -22.65
CA GLN A 119 11.77 14.22 -23.86
C GLN A 119 10.54 13.48 -24.40
N GLY A 120 9.36 13.67 -23.80
CA GLY A 120 8.12 13.03 -24.26
C GLY A 120 8.20 11.50 -24.33
N ILE A 121 9.01 10.87 -23.47
CA ILE A 121 9.26 9.43 -23.52
C ILE A 121 8.03 8.66 -23.00
N THR A 122 7.50 7.78 -23.84
CA THR A 122 6.43 6.82 -23.53
C THR A 122 6.91 5.39 -23.78
N GLY A 123 6.00 4.41 -23.75
CA GLY A 123 6.34 3.01 -24.03
C GLY A 123 6.76 2.21 -22.80
N LYS A 124 7.19 0.97 -23.05
CA LYS A 124 7.59 -0.02 -22.04
C LYS A 124 8.59 0.51 -21.00
N ILE A 125 9.58 1.31 -21.42
CA ILE A 125 10.57 1.88 -20.52
C ILE A 125 9.93 2.85 -19.52
N ALA A 126 9.06 3.75 -20.02
CA ALA A 126 8.36 4.70 -19.17
C ALA A 126 7.44 3.96 -18.17
N VAL A 127 6.69 2.96 -18.65
CA VAL A 127 5.86 2.09 -17.81
C VAL A 127 6.70 1.47 -16.69
N GLU A 128 7.80 0.79 -17.01
CA GLU A 128 8.65 0.12 -16.01
C GLU A 128 9.24 1.08 -14.97
N ILE A 129 9.65 2.28 -15.39
CA ILE A 129 10.12 3.33 -14.48
C ILE A 129 8.98 3.74 -13.52
N PHE A 130 7.80 4.04 -14.04
CA PHE A 130 6.66 4.46 -13.22
C PHE A 130 6.15 3.35 -12.30
N GLU A 131 6.21 2.08 -12.71
CA GLU A 131 5.90 0.93 -11.86
C GLU A 131 6.81 0.92 -10.61
N LYS A 132 8.14 1.02 -10.81
CA LYS A 132 9.12 1.10 -9.71
C LYS A 132 8.92 2.35 -8.86
N THR A 133 8.65 3.50 -9.47
CA THR A 133 8.37 4.74 -8.75
C THR A 133 7.15 4.61 -7.84
N CYS A 134 6.04 4.06 -8.33
CA CYS A 134 4.83 3.88 -7.54
C CYS A 134 5.07 2.93 -6.36
N ARG A 135 5.72 1.78 -6.59
CA ARG A 135 6.07 0.83 -5.53
C ARG A 135 6.98 1.47 -4.47
N PHE A 136 7.97 2.27 -4.89
CA PHE A 136 8.85 3.01 -3.97
C PHE A 136 8.09 4.00 -3.08
N HIS A 137 7.22 4.83 -3.64
CA HIS A 137 6.48 5.82 -2.84
C HIS A 137 5.45 5.16 -1.91
N ILE A 138 4.77 4.11 -2.37
CA ILE A 138 3.84 3.32 -1.54
C ILE A 138 4.59 2.70 -0.36
N LEU A 139 5.73 2.06 -0.60
CA LEU A 139 6.54 1.45 0.45
C LEU A 139 7.07 2.51 1.43
N SER A 140 7.57 3.63 0.91
CA SER A 140 8.12 4.71 1.73
C SER A 140 7.06 5.38 2.60
N GLY A 141 5.84 5.55 2.07
CA GLY A 141 4.70 6.07 2.83
C GLY A 141 4.40 5.23 4.07
N TYR A 142 4.54 3.91 3.97
CA TYR A 142 4.40 3.02 5.12
C TYR A 142 5.64 3.02 6.02
N LYS A 143 6.84 2.82 5.46
CA LYS A 143 8.10 2.76 6.23
C LYS A 143 8.40 4.02 7.04
N LEU A 144 7.90 5.18 6.62
CA LEU A 144 8.09 6.47 7.30
C LEU A 144 6.80 6.96 7.97
N CYS A 145 5.77 6.14 8.11
CA CYS A 145 4.46 6.60 8.59
C CYS A 145 4.48 7.16 10.03
N GLU A 146 5.40 6.68 10.89
CA GLU A 146 5.59 7.18 12.26
C GLU A 146 6.65 8.30 12.35
N THR A 147 7.23 8.72 11.23
CA THR A 147 8.28 9.73 11.20
C THR A 147 7.71 11.14 11.37
N PRO A 148 8.35 12.03 12.15
CA PRO A 148 7.96 13.43 12.27
C PRO A 148 7.92 14.18 10.93
N ILE A 149 7.03 15.17 10.81
CA ILE A 149 6.78 15.91 9.55
C ILE A 149 8.00 16.68 9.03
N ASP A 150 8.87 17.16 9.92
CA ASP A 150 10.13 17.83 9.60
C ASP A 150 11.16 16.89 8.95
N VAL A 151 11.02 15.58 9.16
CA VAL A 151 11.86 14.55 8.56
C VAL A 151 11.19 13.89 7.35
N PHE A 152 9.87 13.67 7.40
CA PHE A 152 9.10 13.09 6.30
C PHE A 152 7.71 13.73 6.21
N ASP A 153 7.47 14.48 5.15
CA ASP A 153 6.15 14.99 4.83
C ASP A 153 5.35 13.94 4.04
N SER A 154 4.46 13.24 4.75
CA SER A 154 3.55 12.27 4.14
C SER A 154 2.66 12.85 3.05
N LYS A 155 2.29 14.14 3.12
CA LYS A 155 1.48 14.80 2.10
C LYS A 155 2.24 14.90 0.79
N ILE A 156 3.50 15.35 0.84
CA ILE A 156 4.36 15.44 -0.35
C ILE A 156 4.54 14.05 -0.99
N ASN A 157 4.80 13.01 -0.19
CA ASN A 157 4.90 11.65 -0.72
C ASN A 157 3.57 11.19 -1.34
N ASN A 158 2.43 11.51 -0.71
CA ASN A 158 1.12 11.11 -1.21
C ASN A 158 0.73 11.81 -2.51
N ASP A 159 1.09 13.08 -2.66
CA ASP A 159 0.87 13.85 -3.88
C ASP A 159 1.67 13.23 -5.04
N HIS A 160 2.94 12.92 -4.82
CA HIS A 160 3.75 12.21 -5.83
C HIS A 160 3.28 10.78 -6.11
N THR A 161 2.83 10.05 -5.09
CA THR A 161 2.25 8.71 -5.30
C THR A 161 1.04 8.80 -6.23
N SER A 162 0.14 9.75 -5.97
CA SER A 162 -1.08 9.95 -6.75
C SER A 162 -0.79 10.39 -8.17
N GLU A 163 0.15 11.33 -8.35
CA GLU A 163 0.61 11.81 -9.66
C GLU A 163 1.22 10.67 -10.49
N CYS A 164 2.13 9.90 -9.90
CA CYS A 164 2.79 8.78 -10.57
C CYS A 164 1.81 7.66 -10.92
N LEU A 165 0.87 7.32 -10.03
CA LEU A 165 -0.17 6.34 -10.33
C LEU A 165 -1.02 6.80 -11.51
N LYS A 166 -1.53 8.05 -11.50
CA LYS A 166 -2.32 8.58 -12.62
C LYS A 166 -1.54 8.56 -13.94
N ARG A 167 -0.26 8.95 -13.91
CA ARG A 167 0.59 8.92 -15.12
C ARG A 167 0.79 7.49 -15.63
N LEU A 168 1.06 6.53 -14.74
CA LEU A 168 1.21 5.13 -15.09
C LEU A 168 -0.07 4.56 -15.71
N LEU A 169 -1.22 4.88 -15.14
CA LEU A 169 -2.52 4.45 -15.68
C LEU A 169 -2.78 5.02 -17.07
N GLY A 170 -2.43 6.29 -17.31
CA GLY A 170 -2.48 6.88 -18.65
C GLY A 170 -1.57 6.16 -19.65
N LEU A 171 -0.35 5.80 -19.24
CA LEU A 171 0.55 5.00 -20.09
C LEU A 171 -0.04 3.62 -20.41
N TYR A 172 -0.72 2.98 -19.46
CA TYR A 172 -1.40 1.71 -19.73
C TYR A 172 -2.60 1.84 -20.67
N ASP A 173 -3.25 3.00 -20.71
CA ASP A 173 -4.38 3.25 -21.62
C ASP A 173 -3.89 3.48 -23.07
N GLU A 174 -2.64 3.90 -23.24
CA GLU A 174 -1.98 4.04 -24.55
C GLU A 174 -1.44 2.69 -25.10
N GLU A 175 -1.23 1.70 -24.24
CA GLU A 175 -0.62 0.40 -24.56
C GLU A 175 -1.65 -0.73 -24.74
N ILE A 176 -1.28 -1.76 -25.49
CA ILE A 176 -2.13 -2.95 -25.65
C ILE A 176 -2.10 -3.78 -24.35
N VAL A 177 -3.27 -4.11 -23.81
CA VAL A 177 -3.46 -4.81 -22.52
C VAL A 177 -2.60 -6.08 -22.38
N SER A 178 -2.41 -6.86 -23.45
CA SER A 178 -1.63 -8.10 -23.45
C SER A 178 -0.13 -7.92 -23.17
N VAL A 179 0.38 -6.69 -23.20
CA VAL A 179 1.80 -6.36 -22.95
C VAL A 179 2.02 -5.94 -21.49
N CYS A 180 0.96 -5.63 -20.75
CA CYS A 180 1.03 -4.98 -19.44
C CYS A 180 0.70 -5.94 -18.28
N ASN A 181 1.57 -6.93 -18.03
CA ASN A 181 1.36 -7.94 -16.98
C ASN A 181 1.12 -7.36 -15.58
N SER A 182 1.74 -6.22 -15.25
CA SER A 182 1.59 -5.56 -13.95
C SER A 182 0.35 -4.66 -13.86
N ARG A 183 -0.38 -4.40 -14.96
CA ARG A 183 -1.50 -3.44 -14.95
C ARG A 183 -2.54 -3.73 -13.86
N PRO A 184 -2.99 -4.98 -13.62
CA PRO A 184 -3.94 -5.25 -12.54
C PRO A 184 -3.40 -4.90 -11.14
N GLU A 185 -2.09 -5.00 -10.90
CA GLU A 185 -1.46 -4.59 -9.65
C GLU A 185 -1.67 -3.09 -9.42
N PHE A 186 -1.38 -2.26 -10.41
CA PHE A 186 -1.43 -0.81 -10.28
C PHE A 186 -2.86 -0.24 -10.34
N GLU A 187 -3.77 -0.87 -11.07
CA GLU A 187 -5.21 -0.56 -10.98
C GLU A 187 -5.73 -0.85 -9.57
N SER A 188 -5.27 -1.95 -8.95
CA SER A 188 -5.58 -2.28 -7.55
C SER A 188 -5.00 -1.27 -6.59
N TYR A 189 -3.73 -0.88 -6.75
CA TYR A 189 -3.11 0.15 -5.93
C TYR A 189 -3.83 1.48 -6.07
N TYR A 190 -4.18 1.90 -7.28
CA TYR A 190 -4.91 3.15 -7.49
C TYR A 190 -6.27 3.16 -6.78
N LEU A 191 -7.04 2.08 -6.87
CA LEU A 191 -8.31 1.96 -6.17
C LEU A 191 -8.13 1.97 -4.64
N LEU A 192 -7.21 1.17 -4.10
CA LEU A 192 -6.94 1.08 -2.66
C LEU A 192 -6.39 2.40 -2.10
N TYR A 193 -5.56 3.10 -2.87
CA TYR A 193 -4.93 4.35 -2.45
C TYR A 193 -5.94 5.50 -2.42
N ASN A 194 -6.98 5.45 -3.25
CA ASN A 194 -7.99 6.50 -3.43
C ASN A 194 -9.40 6.06 -3.00
N LEU A 195 -9.51 5.32 -1.88
CA LEU A 195 -10.81 4.88 -1.37
C LEU A 195 -11.83 6.02 -1.26
N GLY A 196 -13.06 5.72 -1.69
CA GLY A 196 -14.18 6.68 -1.65
C GLY A 196 -14.12 7.77 -2.74
N SER A 197 -13.03 7.86 -3.52
CA SER A 197 -12.95 8.80 -4.64
C SER A 197 -13.85 8.37 -5.80
N PHE A 198 -14.64 9.30 -6.33
CA PHE A 198 -15.46 9.08 -7.52
C PHE A 198 -14.62 8.65 -8.71
N ASP A 199 -13.48 9.31 -8.97
CA ASP A 199 -12.60 9.00 -10.11
C ASP A 199 -12.08 7.55 -10.05
N ALA A 200 -11.69 7.09 -8.86
CA ALA A 200 -11.16 5.74 -8.67
C ALA A 200 -12.24 4.68 -8.89
N VAL A 201 -13.46 4.92 -8.39
CA VAL A 201 -14.60 4.02 -8.59
C VAL A 201 -15.07 4.03 -10.05
N SER A 202 -15.14 5.21 -10.66
CA SER A 202 -15.53 5.36 -12.07
C SER A 202 -14.56 4.64 -12.99
N ARG A 203 -13.25 4.78 -12.77
CA ARG A 203 -12.26 4.01 -13.54
C ARG A 203 -12.47 2.52 -13.34
N ALA A 204 -12.60 2.07 -12.10
CA ALA A 204 -12.72 0.65 -11.77
C ALA A 204 -13.87 -0.06 -12.49
N VAL A 205 -15.00 0.62 -12.74
CA VAL A 205 -16.14 0.02 -13.47
C VAL A 205 -15.97 0.01 -14.99
N THR A 206 -15.03 0.80 -15.53
CA THR A 206 -14.75 0.90 -16.98
C THR A 206 -13.61 -0.02 -17.44
N LEU A 207 -12.92 -0.68 -16.51
CA LEU A 207 -11.76 -1.50 -16.86
C LEU A 207 -12.16 -2.75 -17.68
N PRO A 208 -11.31 -3.22 -18.59
CA PRO A 208 -11.51 -4.47 -19.32
C PRO A 208 -11.70 -5.69 -18.42
N THR A 209 -12.38 -6.71 -18.97
CA THR A 209 -12.72 -7.95 -18.26
C THR A 209 -11.48 -8.67 -17.72
N GLU A 210 -10.36 -8.62 -18.43
CA GLU A 210 -9.09 -9.26 -18.08
C GLU A 210 -8.53 -8.71 -16.77
N ILE A 211 -8.65 -7.39 -16.57
CA ILE A 211 -8.23 -6.73 -15.33
C ILE A 211 -9.26 -7.00 -14.24
N ASN A 212 -10.54 -6.89 -14.58
CA ASN A 212 -11.63 -7.13 -13.64
C ASN A 212 -11.57 -8.54 -13.06
N GLN A 213 -11.17 -9.57 -13.81
CA GLN A 213 -11.09 -10.94 -13.32
C GLN A 213 -9.85 -11.21 -12.45
N ASN A 214 -8.89 -10.29 -12.40
CA ASN A 214 -7.70 -10.46 -11.57
C ASN A 214 -8.05 -10.52 -10.08
N TRP A 215 -7.49 -11.51 -9.37
CA TRP A 215 -7.80 -11.76 -7.97
C TRP A 215 -7.49 -10.57 -7.04
N LEU A 216 -6.40 -9.85 -7.32
CA LEU A 216 -5.97 -8.71 -6.51
C LEU A 216 -6.91 -7.53 -6.71
N PHE A 217 -7.33 -7.31 -7.96
CA PHE A 217 -8.27 -6.26 -8.30
C PHE A 217 -9.67 -6.53 -7.73
N GLN A 218 -10.15 -7.78 -7.80
CA GLN A 218 -11.41 -8.20 -7.16
C GLN A 218 -11.36 -8.01 -5.63
N LEU A 219 -10.24 -8.32 -5.00
CA LEU A 219 -10.06 -8.07 -3.58
C LEU A 219 -10.07 -6.56 -3.26
N ALA A 220 -9.41 -5.73 -4.08
CA ALA A 220 -9.44 -4.28 -3.95
C ALA A 220 -10.85 -3.69 -4.10
N LEU A 221 -11.63 -4.16 -5.09
CA LEU A 221 -13.04 -3.82 -5.26
C LEU A 221 -13.88 -4.18 -4.03
N ALA A 222 -13.70 -5.40 -3.49
CA ALA A 222 -14.43 -5.85 -2.31
C ALA A 222 -14.11 -4.99 -1.06
N ILE A 223 -12.84 -4.56 -0.91
CA ILE A 223 -12.39 -3.66 0.14
C ILE A 223 -13.00 -2.27 -0.03
N SER A 224 -12.94 -1.70 -1.24
CA SER A 224 -13.55 -0.41 -1.57
C SER A 224 -15.05 -0.40 -1.25
N ARG A 225 -15.76 -1.45 -1.64
CA ARG A 225 -17.19 -1.61 -1.34
C ARG A 225 -17.47 -1.73 0.16
N ALA A 226 -16.63 -2.45 0.91
CA ALA A 226 -16.74 -2.54 2.37
C ALA A 226 -16.53 -1.19 3.05
N ALA A 227 -15.58 -0.37 2.56
CA ALA A 227 -15.34 0.99 3.05
C ALA A 227 -16.55 1.91 2.78
N ILE A 228 -17.07 1.92 1.54
CA ILE A 228 -18.25 2.72 1.16
C ILE A 228 -19.48 2.34 2.01
N MET A 229 -19.69 1.04 2.25
CA MET A 229 -20.79 0.53 3.10
C MET A 229 -20.54 0.71 4.61
N LYS A 230 -19.43 1.34 5.02
CA LYS A 230 -19.00 1.50 6.42
C LYS A 230 -18.94 0.17 7.19
N ASN A 231 -18.64 -0.92 6.50
CA ASN A 231 -18.48 -2.24 7.12
C ASN A 231 -17.02 -2.46 7.52
N PHE A 232 -16.60 -1.79 8.59
CA PHE A 232 -15.22 -1.79 9.09
C PHE A 232 -14.73 -3.18 9.51
N VAL A 233 -15.59 -4.06 10.02
CA VAL A 233 -15.21 -5.44 10.37
C VAL A 233 -14.87 -6.25 9.10
N LYS A 234 -15.71 -6.16 8.06
CA LYS A 234 -15.44 -6.82 6.78
C LYS A 234 -14.21 -6.20 6.10
N PHE A 235 -14.06 -4.87 6.20
CA PHE A 235 -12.90 -4.14 5.67
C PHE A 235 -11.61 -4.76 6.21
N PHE A 236 -11.37 -4.73 7.53
CA PHE A 236 -10.13 -5.24 8.13
C PHE A 236 -9.95 -6.75 7.93
N ARG A 237 -11.03 -7.54 7.85
CA ARG A 237 -10.95 -8.96 7.46
C ARG A 237 -10.40 -9.17 6.05
N LEU A 238 -10.80 -8.33 5.09
CA LEU A 238 -10.32 -8.39 3.72
C LEU A 238 -8.88 -7.85 3.59
N VAL A 239 -8.51 -6.82 4.36
CA VAL A 239 -7.15 -6.28 4.43
C VAL A 239 -6.12 -7.38 4.72
N LYS A 240 -6.44 -8.31 5.62
CA LYS A 240 -5.56 -9.45 5.96
C LYS A 240 -5.23 -10.36 4.77
N ARG A 241 -5.99 -10.30 3.67
CA ARG A 241 -5.74 -11.07 2.45
C ARG A 241 -4.89 -10.33 1.42
N LEU A 242 -4.64 -9.04 1.60
CA LEU A 242 -3.82 -8.25 0.67
C LEU A 242 -2.34 -8.66 0.75
N PRO A 243 -1.60 -8.57 -0.36
CA PRO A 243 -0.15 -8.61 -0.34
C PRO A 243 0.41 -7.34 0.30
N HIS A 244 1.67 -7.37 0.72
CA HIS A 244 2.28 -6.31 1.54
C HIS A 244 2.12 -4.91 0.92
N LEU A 245 2.57 -4.70 -0.33
CA LEU A 245 2.50 -3.38 -0.98
C LEU A 245 1.06 -2.87 -1.17
N ALA A 246 0.11 -3.75 -1.51
CA ALA A 246 -1.30 -3.36 -1.61
C ALA A 246 -1.83 -2.90 -0.25
N CYS A 247 -1.40 -3.55 0.83
CA CYS A 247 -1.76 -3.16 2.18
C CYS A 247 -1.11 -1.83 2.58
N CYS A 248 0.15 -1.57 2.19
CA CYS A 248 0.80 -0.26 2.36
C CYS A 248 0.04 0.86 1.62
N ALA A 249 -0.43 0.61 0.40
CA ALA A 249 -1.23 1.58 -0.35
C ALA A 249 -2.54 1.95 0.38
N LEU A 250 -3.16 0.95 1.02
CA LEU A 250 -4.40 1.10 1.76
C LEU A 250 -4.24 1.73 3.15
N HIS A 251 -3.07 1.54 3.79
CA HIS A 251 -2.79 1.86 5.20
C HIS A 251 -3.15 3.29 5.60
N ARG A 252 -2.97 4.26 4.68
CA ARG A 252 -3.32 5.67 4.89
C ARG A 252 -4.78 5.91 5.31
N HIS A 253 -5.68 4.97 5.02
CA HIS A 253 -7.11 5.04 5.36
C HIS A 253 -7.46 4.41 6.70
N PHE A 254 -6.55 3.68 7.34
CA PHE A 254 -6.85 2.90 8.56
C PHE A 254 -7.38 3.78 9.69
N ASN A 255 -6.72 4.91 9.95
CA ASN A 255 -7.11 5.82 11.02
C ASN A 255 -8.49 6.46 10.78
N GLN A 256 -8.80 6.83 9.53
CA GLN A 256 -10.13 7.35 9.21
C GLN A 256 -11.20 6.28 9.41
N ILE A 257 -10.97 5.04 8.95
CA ILE A 257 -11.93 3.94 9.11
C ILE A 257 -12.09 3.55 10.58
N ARG A 258 -11.01 3.54 11.36
CA ARG A 258 -11.04 3.32 12.83
C ARG A 258 -11.87 4.41 13.52
N PHE A 259 -11.70 5.67 13.12
CA PHE A 259 -12.51 6.78 13.64
C PHE A 259 -14.00 6.61 13.29
N ASP A 260 -14.32 6.36 12.02
CA ASP A 260 -15.71 6.18 11.57
C ASP A 260 -16.40 5.02 12.33
N ALA A 261 -15.65 3.95 12.58
CA ALA A 261 -16.12 2.81 13.36
C ALA A 261 -16.36 3.18 14.83
N LEU A 262 -15.41 3.87 15.48
CA LEU A 262 -15.53 4.31 16.86
C LEU A 262 -16.70 5.28 17.05
N ALA A 263 -16.88 6.23 16.13
CA ALA A 263 -18.01 7.14 16.12
C ALA A 263 -19.35 6.41 15.97
N ALA A 264 -19.42 5.42 15.08
CA ALA A 264 -20.61 4.58 14.92
C ALA A 264 -20.92 3.75 16.18
N ILE A 265 -19.90 3.15 16.80
CA ILE A 265 -20.03 2.40 18.05
C ILE A 265 -20.51 3.31 19.18
N ASN A 266 -19.88 4.49 19.34
CA ASN A 266 -20.25 5.46 20.34
C ASN A 266 -21.73 5.84 20.23
N LYS A 267 -22.18 6.18 19.01
CA LYS A 267 -23.58 6.56 18.77
C LYS A 267 -24.58 5.42 18.97
N ALA A 268 -24.26 4.21 18.50
CA ALA A 268 -25.20 3.10 18.49
C ALA A 268 -25.37 2.43 19.87
N TYR A 269 -24.30 2.38 20.67
CA TYR A 269 -24.28 1.64 21.95
C TYR A 269 -24.28 2.54 23.19
N TYR A 270 -24.31 3.87 23.02
CA TYR A 270 -24.30 4.79 24.16
C TYR A 270 -25.50 4.58 25.09
N ASN A 271 -25.19 4.42 26.37
CA ASN A 271 -26.06 4.73 27.49
C ASN A 271 -25.18 5.25 28.64
N ARG A 272 -25.79 5.77 29.71
CA ARG A 272 -25.06 6.46 30.80
C ARG A 272 -23.93 5.64 31.44
N ASN A 273 -24.05 4.30 31.43
CA ASN A 273 -23.07 3.38 32.01
C ASN A 273 -22.45 2.46 30.96
N ALA A 274 -22.60 2.78 29.66
CA ALA A 274 -22.09 1.96 28.59
C ALA A 274 -20.57 2.05 28.51
N SER A 275 -19.93 0.90 28.51
CA SER A 275 -18.53 0.75 28.15
C SER A 275 -18.39 -0.29 27.03
N PHE A 276 -17.36 -0.13 26.22
CA PHE A 276 -17.05 -1.01 25.11
C PHE A 276 -15.69 -1.67 25.34
N PRO A 277 -15.57 -3.01 25.27
CA PRO A 277 -14.31 -3.70 25.51
C PRO A 277 -13.22 -3.31 24.51
N LEU A 278 -12.02 -2.96 25.00
CA LEU A 278 -10.89 -2.60 24.15
C LEU A 278 -10.42 -3.79 23.31
N SER A 279 -10.45 -5.01 23.87
CA SER A 279 -10.11 -6.24 23.15
C SER A 279 -10.96 -6.46 21.89
N LEU A 280 -12.23 -6.05 21.95
CA LEU A 280 -13.14 -6.13 20.80
C LEU A 280 -12.79 -5.08 19.74
N LEU A 281 -12.36 -3.87 20.14
CA LEU A 281 -11.85 -2.87 19.19
C LEU A 281 -10.58 -3.38 18.49
N VAL A 282 -9.65 -3.98 19.23
CA VAL A 282 -8.44 -4.59 18.67
C VAL A 282 -8.80 -5.64 17.61
N GLN A 283 -9.69 -6.57 17.94
CA GLN A 283 -10.11 -7.62 17.03
C GLN A 283 -10.86 -7.08 15.79
N MET A 284 -11.74 -6.10 15.96
CA MET A 284 -12.60 -5.59 14.89
C MET A 284 -11.91 -4.60 13.96
N LEU A 285 -10.99 -3.79 14.51
CA LEU A 285 -10.38 -2.63 13.84
C LEU A 285 -8.87 -2.79 13.61
N ASP A 286 -8.36 -3.99 13.88
CA ASP A 286 -6.98 -4.41 13.60
C ASP A 286 -5.95 -3.47 14.22
N PHE A 287 -6.17 -3.04 15.46
CA PHE A 287 -5.11 -2.42 16.27
C PHE A 287 -4.05 -3.48 16.60
N ASN A 288 -2.81 -3.05 16.80
CA ASN A 288 -1.69 -3.92 17.13
C ASN A 288 -1.87 -4.56 18.51
N ASP A 289 -2.39 -3.79 19.46
CA ASP A 289 -2.62 -4.21 20.84
C ASP A 289 -3.67 -3.32 21.53
N VAL A 290 -3.97 -3.67 22.79
CA VAL A 290 -4.91 -2.95 23.64
C VAL A 290 -4.44 -1.53 23.96
N GLN A 291 -3.12 -1.30 24.02
CA GLN A 291 -2.55 0.01 24.34
C GLN A 291 -2.76 0.99 23.17
N GLU A 292 -2.54 0.58 21.92
CA GLU A 292 -2.83 1.39 20.74
C GLU A 292 -4.33 1.75 20.68
N ALA A 293 -5.22 0.78 20.96
CA ALA A 293 -6.66 1.03 21.00
C ALA A 293 -7.04 2.02 22.11
N LYS A 294 -6.40 1.93 23.29
CA LYS A 294 -6.58 2.87 24.40
C LYS A 294 -6.12 4.27 24.03
N ASP A 295 -4.90 4.40 23.51
CA ASP A 295 -4.33 5.69 23.08
C ASP A 295 -5.20 6.35 22.01
N PHE A 296 -5.72 5.55 21.07
CA PHE A 296 -6.64 6.03 20.05
C PHE A 296 -7.96 6.55 20.66
N CYS A 297 -8.54 5.86 21.66
CA CYS A 297 -9.73 6.34 22.35
C CYS A 297 -9.47 7.63 23.15
N VAL A 298 -8.33 7.70 23.86
CA VAL A 298 -7.90 8.89 24.62
C VAL A 298 -7.67 10.09 23.71
N HIS A 299 -7.20 9.88 22.47
CA HIS A 299 -7.05 10.96 21.48
C HIS A 299 -8.39 11.68 21.19
N PHE A 300 -9.51 10.98 21.31
CA PHE A 300 -10.86 11.54 21.16
C PHE A 300 -11.52 11.90 22.49
N GLU A 301 -10.73 12.09 23.56
CA GLU A 301 -11.17 12.55 24.88
C GLU A 301 -12.17 11.60 25.55
N LEU A 302 -12.15 10.31 25.20
CA LEU A 302 -12.94 9.28 25.86
C LEU A 302 -12.26 8.83 27.15
N GLU A 303 -13.07 8.57 28.19
CA GLU A 303 -12.57 7.97 29.43
C GLU A 303 -12.33 6.46 29.21
N VAL A 304 -11.12 5.98 29.52
CA VAL A 304 -10.72 4.60 29.26
C VAL A 304 -10.24 3.94 30.56
N THR A 305 -10.81 2.78 30.89
CA THR A 305 -10.33 1.90 31.97
C THR A 305 -9.24 0.96 31.45
N GLU A 306 -8.76 0.02 32.26
CA GLU A 306 -7.78 -0.98 31.79
C GLU A 306 -8.33 -1.89 30.66
N THR A 307 -9.64 -2.15 30.64
CA THR A 307 -10.24 -3.16 29.75
C THR A 307 -11.30 -2.61 28.81
N ALA A 308 -11.81 -1.39 29.04
CA ALA A 308 -12.92 -0.84 28.28
C ALA A 308 -12.86 0.69 28.13
N VAL A 309 -13.45 1.21 27.06
CA VAL A 309 -13.68 2.63 26.84
C VAL A 309 -15.12 2.99 27.22
N LYS A 310 -15.33 4.06 27.99
CA LYS A 310 -16.68 4.58 28.27
C LYS A 310 -17.19 5.37 27.08
N LEU A 311 -18.43 5.10 26.69
CA LEU A 311 -19.09 5.79 25.60
C LEU A 311 -19.70 7.11 26.09
N THR A 312 -19.78 8.10 25.21
CA THR A 312 -20.27 9.44 25.53
C THR A 312 -21.48 9.82 24.66
N LYS A 313 -22.33 10.72 25.18
CA LYS A 313 -23.51 11.21 24.44
C LYS A 313 -23.11 12.09 23.25
N SER A 314 -21.95 12.74 23.34
CA SER A 314 -21.43 13.67 22.36
C SER A 314 -20.93 12.95 21.11
N ASP A 315 -21.11 13.58 19.96
CA ASP A 315 -20.48 13.13 18.72
C ASP A 315 -18.96 13.32 18.79
N LEU A 316 -18.21 12.32 18.35
CA LEU A 316 -16.76 12.37 18.29
C LEU A 316 -16.30 13.24 17.12
N ARG A 317 -15.21 13.99 17.32
CA ARG A 317 -14.64 14.88 16.30
C ARG A 317 -13.13 14.70 16.24
N ILE A 318 -12.57 14.80 15.04
CA ILE A 318 -11.12 14.84 14.83
C ILE A 318 -10.65 16.28 15.14
N SER A 319 -10.18 16.52 16.36
CA SER A 319 -9.63 17.83 16.77
C SER A 319 -8.14 17.96 16.53
N LYS A 320 -7.42 16.83 16.50
CA LYS A 320 -5.97 16.72 16.29
C LYS A 320 -5.67 15.71 15.18
N PRO A 321 -4.60 15.91 14.38
CA PRO A 321 -4.19 14.95 13.37
C PRO A 321 -3.98 13.56 13.96
N LEU A 322 -4.50 12.54 13.28
CA LEU A 322 -4.36 11.15 13.71
C LEU A 322 -2.95 10.68 13.40
N LYS A 323 -2.21 10.28 14.44
CA LYS A 323 -0.87 9.72 14.27
C LYS A 323 -0.97 8.37 13.56
N ALA A 324 -0.33 8.24 12.40
CA ALA A 324 -0.19 6.95 11.76
C ALA A 324 0.73 6.06 12.61
N ARG A 325 0.44 4.76 12.62
CA ARG A 325 1.22 3.73 13.32
C ARG A 325 1.48 2.57 12.38
N PHE A 326 2.59 1.85 12.58
CA PHE A 326 2.82 0.59 11.90
C PHE A 326 1.70 -0.41 12.20
N SER A 327 1.49 -1.38 11.32
CA SER A 327 0.49 -2.43 11.48
C SER A 327 1.17 -3.79 11.53
N ASN A 328 0.88 -4.58 12.57
CA ASN A 328 1.36 -5.95 12.70
C ASN A 328 0.97 -6.78 11.46
N THR A 329 -0.29 -6.66 11.02
CA THR A 329 -0.79 -7.31 9.80
C THR A 329 0.05 -6.99 8.56
N ILE A 330 0.57 -5.77 8.43
CA ILE A 330 1.43 -5.39 7.28
C ILE A 330 2.83 -5.94 7.48
N ASN A 331 3.42 -5.76 8.66
CA ASN A 331 4.78 -6.18 8.96
C ASN A 331 4.98 -7.70 8.83
N GLU A 332 4.00 -8.50 9.26
CA GLU A 332 4.00 -9.96 9.12
C GLU A 332 4.02 -10.43 7.65
N LYS A 333 3.61 -9.59 6.71
CA LYS A 333 3.61 -9.89 5.27
C LYS A 333 4.95 -9.60 4.59
N SER A 334 5.89 -8.98 5.29
CA SER A 334 7.17 -8.57 4.74
C SER A 334 8.05 -9.78 4.48
N THR A 335 8.01 -10.28 3.25
CA THR A 335 8.71 -11.50 2.80
C THR A 335 9.83 -11.21 1.80
N PHE A 336 9.89 -9.99 1.29
CA PHE A 336 10.83 -9.56 0.25
C PHE A 336 11.65 -8.37 0.75
N SER A 337 12.87 -8.24 0.23
CA SER A 337 13.67 -7.03 0.46
C SER A 337 12.97 -5.81 -0.15
N ALA A 338 13.26 -4.60 0.35
CA ALA A 338 12.72 -3.38 -0.24
C ALA A 338 13.06 -3.26 -1.73
N SER A 339 14.27 -3.65 -2.13
CA SER A 339 14.70 -3.68 -3.53
C SER A 339 13.84 -4.63 -4.37
N ASP A 340 13.58 -5.84 -3.89
CA ASP A 340 12.77 -6.84 -4.62
C ASP A 340 11.30 -6.43 -4.71
N MET A 341 10.78 -5.78 -3.66
CA MET A 341 9.42 -5.23 -3.67
C MET A 341 9.31 -4.10 -4.70
N ILE A 342 10.24 -3.14 -4.70
CA ILE A 342 10.23 -2.03 -5.64
C ILE A 342 10.47 -2.51 -7.07
N GLY A 343 11.37 -3.47 -7.25
CA GLY A 343 11.68 -4.10 -8.53
C GLY A 343 10.56 -4.99 -9.09
N GLY A 344 9.49 -5.26 -8.32
CA GLY A 344 8.34 -6.04 -8.78
C GLY A 344 8.50 -7.56 -8.69
N LYS A 345 9.56 -8.07 -8.06
CA LYS A 345 9.78 -9.52 -7.92
C LYS A 345 8.74 -10.19 -6.99
N GLY A 346 8.18 -9.44 -6.05
CA GLY A 346 7.13 -9.93 -5.13
C GLY A 346 5.77 -10.19 -5.80
N ALA A 347 5.42 -9.41 -6.83
CA ALA A 347 4.16 -9.59 -7.58
C ALA A 347 4.15 -10.89 -8.41
N ILE A 348 5.32 -11.29 -8.90
CA ILE A 348 5.53 -12.52 -9.68
C ILE A 348 5.36 -13.76 -8.79
N ALA A 349 5.93 -13.74 -7.57
CA ALA A 349 5.85 -14.85 -6.63
C ALA A 349 4.43 -15.12 -6.08
N GLN A 350 3.65 -14.06 -5.82
CA GLN A 350 2.28 -14.20 -5.33
C GLN A 350 1.33 -14.73 -6.43
N THR A 351 1.57 -14.35 -7.69
CA THR A 351 0.84 -14.90 -8.84
C THR A 351 1.12 -16.40 -9.01
N LEU A 352 2.37 -16.83 -8.81
CA LEU A 352 2.76 -18.24 -8.84
C LEU A 352 2.11 -19.08 -7.72
N LEU A 353 1.99 -18.51 -6.52
CA LEU A 353 1.30 -19.13 -5.37
C LEU A 353 -0.21 -19.29 -5.57
N VAL A 354 -0.86 -18.33 -6.26
CA VAL A 354 -2.30 -18.43 -6.57
C VAL A 354 -2.55 -19.44 -7.71
N SER A 355 -1.68 -19.52 -8.71
CA SER A 355 -1.80 -20.54 -9.77
C SER A 355 -1.63 -21.98 -9.24
N SER A 356 -0.77 -22.21 -8.25
CA SER A 356 -0.62 -23.53 -7.63
C SER A 356 -1.80 -23.92 -6.73
N LEU A 357 -2.47 -22.94 -6.11
CA LEU A 357 -3.74 -23.15 -5.38
C LEU A 357 -4.93 -23.42 -6.32
N HIS A 358 -4.89 -22.94 -7.57
CA HIS A 358 -5.91 -23.28 -8.57
C HIS A 358 -5.68 -24.67 -9.21
N ILE A 359 -4.42 -25.08 -9.42
CA ILE A 359 -4.10 -26.40 -9.98
C ILE A 359 -4.50 -27.55 -9.04
N SER A 360 -4.45 -27.35 -7.71
CA SER A 360 -4.89 -28.37 -6.74
C SER A 360 -6.41 -28.60 -6.70
N SER A 361 -7.21 -27.74 -7.35
CA SER A 361 -8.67 -27.87 -7.46
C SER A 361 -9.15 -28.58 -8.73
N SER A 362 -8.24 -29.08 -9.58
CA SER A 362 -8.58 -29.67 -10.88
C SER A 362 -8.00 -31.07 -11.17
N GLN A 363 -7.71 -31.88 -10.15
CA GLN A 363 -7.57 -33.33 -10.35
C GLN A 363 -8.89 -34.06 -10.09
N ARG A 364 -9.76 -34.07 -11.11
CA ARG A 364 -10.67 -35.21 -11.31
C ARG A 364 -9.79 -36.42 -11.63
N LYS A 365 -9.69 -37.37 -10.69
CA LYS A 365 -9.23 -38.72 -11.01
C LYS A 365 -10.29 -39.39 -11.89
N GLY A 366 -10.04 -39.40 -13.20
CA GLY A 366 -10.57 -40.41 -14.08
C GLY A 366 -9.90 -41.75 -13.77
N LEU A 367 -10.70 -42.80 -13.62
CA LEU A 367 -10.25 -44.19 -13.63
C LEU A 367 -11.29 -44.99 -14.44
N SER A 368 -10.77 -45.82 -15.33
CA SER A 368 -11.48 -46.85 -16.11
C SER A 368 -10.53 -48.06 -16.24
N PRO A 369 -10.97 -49.27 -16.62
CA PRO A 369 -12.21 -50.00 -16.29
C PRO A 369 -11.95 -51.48 -15.85
N SER A 370 -13.03 -52.24 -15.56
CA SER A 370 -13.13 -53.72 -15.37
C SER A 370 -12.80 -54.29 -13.96
N ALA A 371 -13.43 -55.32 -13.37
CA ALA A 371 -14.58 -56.19 -13.65
C ALA A 371 -15.01 -56.91 -12.33
N ASN A 372 -16.30 -57.32 -12.25
CA ASN A 372 -16.96 -58.39 -11.45
C ASN A 372 -16.80 -58.38 -9.89
N THR A 373 -17.73 -58.76 -9.00
CA THR A 373 -18.98 -59.57 -8.99
C THR A 373 -19.72 -59.31 -7.65
N THR A 374 -21.07 -59.39 -7.65
CA THR A 374 -22.00 -59.88 -6.59
C THR A 374 -21.99 -59.35 -5.13
N ASP A 375 -23.12 -58.74 -4.74
CA ASP A 375 -24.08 -59.18 -3.69
C ASP A 375 -24.59 -58.15 -2.66
N ILE A 376 -25.91 -57.89 -2.77
CA ILE A 376 -26.98 -57.81 -1.75
C ILE A 376 -26.64 -57.33 -0.32
N MET A 377 -27.19 -56.19 0.10
CA MET A 377 -28.22 -56.09 1.17
C MET A 377 -28.42 -54.64 1.66
N THR A 378 -29.69 -54.32 1.84
CA THR A 378 -30.31 -53.20 2.57
C THR A 378 -29.67 -52.89 3.93
N LEU A 379 -29.54 -51.62 4.30
CA LEU A 379 -29.97 -51.17 5.63
C LEU A 379 -30.21 -49.65 5.73
N ASN A 380 -31.32 -49.35 6.39
CA ASN A 380 -31.83 -48.03 6.74
C ASN A 380 -30.95 -47.26 7.74
N SER A 381 -31.27 -45.97 7.84
CA SER A 381 -31.13 -45.07 9.00
C SER A 381 -29.75 -44.46 9.29
N LEU A 382 -29.63 -43.16 8.99
CA LEU A 382 -28.65 -42.27 9.60
C LEU A 382 -29.35 -41.37 10.65
N PRO A 383 -28.79 -41.19 11.85
CA PRO A 383 -29.41 -40.38 12.90
C PRO A 383 -29.22 -38.88 12.63
N ARG A 384 -30.24 -38.08 12.98
CA ARG A 384 -30.11 -36.62 13.18
C ARG A 384 -29.08 -36.33 14.28
N VAL A 385 -28.01 -35.65 13.94
CA VAL A 385 -27.11 -35.03 14.92
C VAL A 385 -27.72 -33.72 15.42
N ALA A 386 -27.89 -33.65 16.73
CA ALA A 386 -28.47 -32.54 17.47
C ALA A 386 -27.58 -31.27 17.42
N SER A 387 -28.23 -30.13 17.22
CA SER A 387 -27.64 -28.79 17.34
C SER A 387 -27.30 -28.47 18.80
N GLN A 388 -26.03 -28.18 19.10
CA GLN A 388 -25.65 -27.62 20.40
C GLN A 388 -26.11 -26.15 20.55
N PRO A 389 -26.51 -25.71 21.75
CA PRO A 389 -27.00 -24.35 21.98
C PRO A 389 -25.86 -23.32 22.04
N ARG A 390 -26.06 -22.16 21.41
CA ARG A 390 -25.17 -20.99 21.52
C ARG A 390 -25.33 -20.34 22.90
N PRO A 391 -24.25 -19.85 23.55
CA PRO A 391 -24.38 -19.11 24.79
C PRO A 391 -25.04 -17.74 24.55
N ALA A 392 -26.12 -17.46 25.28
CA ALA A 392 -26.84 -16.20 25.27
C ALA A 392 -26.17 -15.22 26.26
N TRP A 393 -25.66 -14.10 25.74
CA TRP A 393 -24.92 -13.09 26.52
C TRP A 393 -25.79 -11.96 27.09
N PHE A 394 -27.12 -12.07 27.06
CA PHE A 394 -28.02 -11.02 27.53
C PHE A 394 -29.01 -11.56 28.56
N GLY A 395 -28.99 -10.95 29.75
CA GLY A 395 -29.84 -11.29 30.89
C GLY A 395 -31.34 -11.08 30.63
N LYS A 396 -32.14 -11.97 31.24
CA LYS A 396 -33.61 -11.97 31.18
C LYS A 396 -34.19 -10.65 31.71
N ALA A 397 -34.82 -9.87 30.83
CA ALA A 397 -35.65 -8.73 31.22
C ALA A 397 -36.95 -9.24 31.89
N ARG A 398 -37.19 -8.83 33.14
CA ARG A 398 -38.45 -9.07 33.85
C ARG A 398 -39.52 -8.13 33.30
N GLY A 399 -40.57 -8.70 32.69
CA GLY A 399 -41.73 -7.95 32.22
C GLY A 399 -42.54 -7.37 33.38
N ARG A 400 -42.85 -6.07 33.31
CA ARG A 400 -43.95 -5.46 34.07
C ARG A 400 -45.08 -5.18 33.10
N GLY A 401 -46.21 -5.87 33.31
CA GLY A 401 -47.44 -5.65 32.55
C GLY A 401 -48.00 -4.25 32.79
N ARG A 402 -48.57 -3.66 31.73
CA ARG A 402 -49.47 -2.51 31.83
C ARG A 402 -50.77 -2.87 31.12
N GLY A 403 -51.84 -2.94 31.90
CA GLY A 403 -53.20 -3.13 31.41
C GLY A 403 -53.69 -1.92 30.64
N TRP A 404 -54.42 -2.19 29.56
CA TRP A 404 -55.19 -1.19 28.81
C TRP A 404 -56.47 -0.84 29.57
N LYS A 405 -56.73 0.45 29.77
CA LYS A 405 -58.08 0.97 30.01
C LYS A 405 -58.42 1.92 28.85
N MET A 406 -59.41 1.51 28.05
CA MET A 406 -60.14 2.37 27.13
C MET A 406 -61.01 3.34 27.95
N GLN A 407 -61.00 4.62 27.58
CA GLN A 407 -62.10 5.53 27.87
C GLN A 407 -62.47 6.27 26.58
N LEU A 408 -63.65 5.93 26.09
CA LEU A 408 -64.46 6.72 25.17
C LEU A 408 -64.89 8.02 25.86
N LYS A 409 -64.89 9.14 25.13
CA LYS A 409 -65.85 10.22 25.35
C LYS A 409 -66.28 10.84 24.03
N HIS A 410 -67.59 11.00 23.95
CA HIS A 410 -68.35 11.86 23.06
C HIS A 410 -67.94 13.33 23.19
#